data_AF-A0AAV5XIP1-F1
#
_entry.id   AF-A0AAV5XIP1-F1
#
_cell.length_a   1.000
_cell.length_b   1.000
_cell.length_c   1.000
_cell.angle_alpha   90.00
_cell.angle_beta   90.00
_cell.angle_gamma   90.00
#
_symmetry.space_group_name_H-M   'P 1'
#
loop_
_entity.id
_entity.type
_entity.pdbx_description
1 polymer ?
#
loop_
_entity_poly.entity_id
_entity_poly.type
_entity_poly.pdbx_seq_one_letter_code
_entity_poly.pdbx_strand_id
1 'polypeptide(L)' 'MARIEPLGIHEVDDEIRHFCEEAERQSGTSASTRTYARNPGVLKALARFRATLAREGTLDPVLRELVRLKIAALNACRY' A
#
# COMPACT_ATOMS: atom_id res chain seq x y z
N MET A 1 -3.49 -15.41 3.74
CA MET A 1 -4.40 -14.59 4.57
C MET A 1 -3.58 -13.78 5.55
N ALA A 2 -3.94 -12.53 5.80
CA ALA A 2 -3.25 -11.70 6.79
C ALA A 2 -3.49 -12.29 8.19
N ARG A 3 -2.45 -12.32 9.04
CA ARG A 3 -2.59 -12.72 10.45
C ARG A 3 -3.25 -11.65 11.31
N ILE A 4 -3.19 -10.41 10.83
CA ILE A 4 -3.81 -9.24 11.45
C ILE A 4 -5.07 -8.96 10.64
N GLU A 5 -6.21 -8.97 11.30
CA GLU A 5 -7.48 -8.64 10.66
C GLU A 5 -7.51 -7.15 10.28
N PRO A 6 -7.73 -6.82 8.99
CA PRO A 6 -7.88 -5.44 8.56
C PRO A 6 -9.03 -4.77 9.31
N LEU A 7 -8.84 -3.51 9.71
CA LEU A 7 -9.93 -2.71 10.25
C LEU A 7 -11.07 -2.61 9.21
N GLY A 8 -12.32 -2.59 9.65
CA GLY A 8 -13.47 -2.20 8.84
C GLY A 8 -13.32 -0.77 8.34
N ILE A 9 -13.89 -0.46 7.18
CA ILE A 9 -13.80 0.89 6.59
C ILE A 9 -14.44 1.97 7.48
N HIS A 10 -15.34 1.58 8.38
CA HIS A 10 -15.96 2.48 9.36
C HIS A 10 -15.12 2.66 10.63
N GLU A 11 -14.08 1.85 10.83
CA GLU A 11 -13.20 1.90 12.00
C GLU A 11 -11.95 2.79 11.78
N VAL A 12 -11.74 3.28 10.55
CA VAL A 12 -10.60 4.15 10.21
C VAL A 12 -11.00 5.63 10.23
N ASP A 13 -10.04 6.49 10.56
CA ASP A 13 -10.21 7.95 10.46
C ASP A 13 -10.32 8.43 9.01
N ASP A 14 -10.69 9.70 8.82
CA ASP A 14 -10.97 10.27 7.49
C ASP A 14 -9.72 10.33 6.59
N GLU A 15 -8.54 10.55 7.18
CA GLU A 15 -7.28 10.57 6.43
C GLU A 15 -6.93 9.17 5.92
N ILE A 16 -7.10 8.15 6.76
CA ILE A 16 -6.88 6.75 6.39
C ILE A 16 -7.96 6.27 5.41
N ARG A 17 -9.20 6.76 5.53
CA ARG A 17 -10.26 6.49 4.57
C ARG A 17 -9.85 6.95 3.17
N HIS A 18 -9.27 8.15 3.06
CA HIS A 18 -8.74 8.63 1.79
C HIS A 18 -7.67 7.70 1.21
N PHE A 19 -6.72 7.22 2.03
CA PHE A 19 -5.75 6.22 1.57
C PHE A 19 -6.39 4.88 1.16
N CYS A 20 -7.50 4.49 1.78
CA CYS A 20 -8.22 3.27 1.38
C CYS A 20 -8.87 3.43 0.01
N GLU A 21 -9.50 4.57 -0.26
CA GLU A 21 -10.11 4.88 -1.57
C GLU A 21 -9.06 4.93 -2.69
N GLU A 22 -7.91 5.54 -2.44
CA GLU A 22 -6.81 5.56 -3.41
C GLU A 22 -6.27 4.15 -3.68
N ALA A 23 -6.12 3.32 -2.64
CA ALA A 23 -5.67 1.93 -2.78
C ALA A 23 -6.69 1.09 -3.58
N GLU A 24 -7.98 1.24 -3.30
CA GLU A 24 -9.02 0.54 -4.06
C GLU A 24 -9.05 0.96 -5.53
N ARG A 25 -8.86 2.24 -5.82
CA ARG A 25 -8.75 2.74 -7.21
C ARG A 25 -7.54 2.15 -7.95
N GLN A 26 -6.42 1.95 -7.25
CA GLN A 26 -5.16 1.49 -7.87
C GLN A 26 -5.05 -0.03 -7.98
N SER A 27 -5.46 -0.77 -6.95
CA SER A 27 -5.25 -2.23 -6.85
C SER A 27 -6.52 -3.04 -6.60
N GLY A 28 -7.70 -2.41 -6.57
CA GLY A 28 -8.98 -3.09 -6.34
C GLY A 28 -9.22 -3.53 -4.89
N THR A 29 -8.34 -3.18 -3.95
CA THR A 29 -8.49 -3.52 -2.53
C THR A 29 -7.76 -2.56 -1.61
N SER A 30 -8.38 -2.24 -0.47
CA SER A 30 -7.80 -1.47 0.64
C SER A 30 -7.27 -2.35 1.78
N ALA A 31 -7.26 -3.68 1.63
CA ALA A 31 -7.01 -4.59 2.74
C ALA A 31 -5.64 -4.35 3.44
N SER A 32 -4.58 -4.04 2.68
CA SER A 32 -3.26 -3.73 3.25
C SER A 32 -3.26 -2.41 4.00
N THR A 33 -3.84 -1.35 3.43
CA THR A 33 -4.02 -0.05 4.08
C THR A 33 -4.76 -0.21 5.41
N ARG A 34 -5.88 -0.93 5.41
CA ARG A 34 -6.68 -1.21 6.63
C ARG A 34 -5.97 -2.12 7.64
N THR A 35 -5.03 -2.94 7.19
CA THR A 35 -4.16 -3.72 8.10
C THR A 35 -3.13 -2.81 8.78
N TYR A 36 -2.44 -1.96 8.02
CA TYR A 36 -1.48 -1.00 8.56
C TYR A 36 -2.14 0.08 9.41
N ALA A 37 -3.41 0.39 9.19
CA ALA A 37 -4.18 1.37 9.97
C ALA A 37 -4.30 1.01 11.47
N ARG A 38 -4.03 -0.23 11.87
CA ARG A 38 -3.81 -0.61 13.29
C ARG A 38 -2.67 0.18 13.94
N ASN A 39 -1.74 0.70 13.13
CA ASN A 39 -0.73 1.67 13.51
C ASN A 39 -0.66 2.83 12.47
N PRO A 40 -1.44 3.90 12.68
CA PRO A 40 -1.53 5.02 11.75
C PRO A 40 -0.18 5.67 11.41
N GLY A 41 0.74 5.75 12.38
CA GLY A 41 2.08 6.31 12.16
C GLY A 41 2.88 5.52 11.11
N VAL A 42 2.83 4.19 11.19
CA VAL A 42 3.48 3.31 10.20
C VAL A 42 2.83 3.45 8.83
N LEU A 43 1.49 3.49 8.76
CA LEU A 43 0.77 3.68 7.50
C LEU A 43 1.17 4.99 6.81
N LYS A 44 1.16 6.11 7.54
CA LYS A 44 1.51 7.44 7.01
C LYS A 44 2.96 7.50 6.54
N ALA A 45 3.88 6.90 7.30
CA ALA A 45 5.28 6.79 6.89
C ALA A 45 5.44 5.97 5.59
N LEU A 46 4.74 4.83 5.48
CA LEU A 46 4.74 3.99 4.29
C LEU A 46 4.14 4.71 3.08
N ALA A 47 3.04 5.44 3.27
CA ALA A 47 2.41 6.22 2.21
C ALA A 47 3.37 7.29 1.68
N ARG A 48 4.03 8.04 2.56
CA ARG A 48 5.06 9.03 2.17
C ARG A 48 6.20 8.38 1.40
N PHE A 49 6.74 7.27 1.90
CA PHE A 49 7.80 6.53 1.21
C PHE A 49 7.41 6.10 -0.21
N ARG A 50 6.21 5.52 -0.38
CA ARG A 50 5.70 5.10 -1.68
C ARG A 50 5.46 6.28 -2.62
N ALA A 51 4.96 7.40 -2.12
CA ALA A 51 4.74 8.62 -2.89
C ALA A 51 6.06 9.23 -3.40
N THR A 52 7.09 9.29 -2.54
CA THR A 52 8.43 9.73 -2.95
C THR A 52 9.01 8.83 -4.03
N LEU A 53 8.94 7.51 -3.85
CA LEU A 53 9.38 6.56 -4.88
C LEU A 53 8.63 6.73 -6.20
N ALA A 54 7.33 7.08 -6.15
CA ALA A 54 6.53 7.30 -7.34
C ALA A 54 6.95 8.56 -8.11
N ARG A 55 7.21 9.67 -7.40
CA ARG A 55 7.39 11.02 -7.97
C ARG A 55 8.84 11.39 -8.30
N GLU A 56 9.80 10.93 -7.51
CA GLU A 56 11.17 11.47 -7.53
C GLU A 56 12.19 10.52 -8.21
N GLY A 57 11.72 9.47 -8.89
CA GLY A 57 12.59 8.49 -9.55
C GLY A 57 12.93 8.82 -11.00
N THR A 58 14.19 8.57 -11.40
CA THR A 58 14.66 8.64 -12.79
C THR A 58 14.31 7.39 -13.61
N LEU A 59 13.87 6.31 -12.94
CA LEU A 59 13.44 5.09 -13.59
C LEU A 59 12.05 5.26 -14.19
N ASP A 60 11.87 4.76 -15.41
CA ASP A 60 10.57 4.62 -16.05
C ASP A 60 9.55 3.94 -15.12
N PRO A 61 8.31 4.43 -15.03
CA PRO A 61 7.29 3.85 -14.14
C PRO A 61 7.02 2.37 -14.39
N VAL A 62 6.99 1.92 -15.65
CA VAL A 62 6.76 0.51 -16.00
C VAL A 62 7.95 -0.33 -15.54
N LEU A 63 9.18 0.12 -15.80
CA LEU A 63 10.38 -0.57 -15.33
C LEU A 63 10.39 -0.74 -13.80
N ARG A 64 9.97 0.29 -13.07
CA ARG A 64 9.86 0.24 -11.60
C ARG A 64 8.88 -0.83 -11.12
N GLU A 65 7.73 -0.97 -11.77
CA GLU A 65 6.78 -2.03 -11.42
C GLU A 65 7.26 -3.42 -11.83
N LEU A 66 7.95 -3.56 -12.96
CA LEU A 66 8.57 -4.83 -13.33
C LEU A 66 9.62 -5.28 -12.31
N VAL A 67 10.42 -4.35 -11.78
CA VAL A 67 11.35 -4.64 -10.68
C VAL A 67 10.59 -5.09 -9.42
N ARG A 68 9.51 -4.39 -9.04
CA ARG A 68 8.68 -4.78 -7.88
C ARG A 68 8.09 -6.18 -8.04
N LEU A 69 7.55 -6.51 -9.21
CA LEU A 69 7.02 -7.85 -9.51
C LEU A 69 8.11 -8.92 -9.46
N LYS A 70 9.30 -8.64 -10.02
CA LYS A 70 10.43 -9.56 -9.96
C LYS A 70 10.85 -9.86 -8.52
N ILE A 71 10.97 -8.82 -7.69
CA ILE A 71 11.32 -8.98 -6.27
C ILE A 71 10.21 -9.71 -5.50
N ALA A 72 8.94 -9.41 -5.76
CA ALA A 72 7.82 -10.12 -5.13
C ALA A 72 7.85 -11.62 -5.45
N ALA A 73 8.09 -11.99 -6.71
CA ALA A 73 8.22 -13.37 -7.14
C ALA A 73 9.40 -14.09 -6.47
N LEU A 74 10.58 -13.44 -6.40
CA LEU A 74 11.76 -13.99 -5.73
C LEU A 74 11.53 -14.22 -4.23
N ASN A 75 10.69 -13.41 -3.60
CA ASN A 75 10.33 -13.53 -2.18
C ASN A 75 9.06 -14.37 -1.93
N ALA A 76 8.49 -14.99 -2.97
CA ALA A 76 7.21 -15.71 -2.90
C ALA A 76 6.08 -14.89 -2.24
N CYS A 77 6.09 -13.56 -2.45
CA CYS A 77 5.05 -12.66 -1.98
C CYS A 77 3.83 -12.78 -2.91
N ARG A 78 2.71 -13.30 -2.39
CA ARG A 78 1.48 -13.62 -3.14
C ARG A 78 0.31 -12.67 -2.85
N TYR A 79 0.59 -11.55 -2.19
CA TYR A 79 -0.44 -10.58 -1.81
C TYR A 79 -1.07 -9.93 -3.04
#